data_AF-A0A9D2FAM8-F1
#
_entry.id   AF-A0A9D2FAM8-F1
#
_cell.length_a   1.000
_cell.length_b   1.000
_cell.length_c   1.000
_cell.angle_alpha   90.00
_cell.angle_beta   90.00
_cell.angle_gamma   90.00
#
_symmetry.space_group_name_H-M   'P 1'
#
loop_
_entity.id
_entity.type
_entity.pdbx_description
1 polymer ?
#
loop_
_entity_poly.entity_id
_entity_poly.type
_entity_poly.pdbx_seq_one_letter_code
_entity_poly.pdbx_strand_id
1 'polypeptide(L)'
;MEKDCGMWINVLSHKLKKRMNANMQSLGLTGMQSRVMHYILVKCTDGPVFQRDVESAFGLSRSTATGILQLMEKDGLILRESVATDARLKSLIPTEKAAHLDAQIGECIHQTEERLTHGLSSAQLALFLETAARMYANLDR
;
A
#
# COMPACT_ATOMS: atom_id res chain seq x y z
N MET A 1 -21.51 -7.93 23.78
CA MET A 1 -21.40 -6.57 23.22
C MET A 1 -21.50 -6.72 21.71
N GLU A 2 -22.52 -6.13 21.10
CA GLU A 2 -22.64 -6.09 19.64
C GLU A 2 -21.51 -5.20 19.09
N LYS A 3 -20.86 -5.62 18.00
CA LYS A 3 -19.79 -4.84 17.39
C LYS A 3 -20.42 -3.76 16.51
N ASP A 4 -20.12 -2.51 16.79
CA ASP A 4 -20.47 -1.40 15.90
C ASP A 4 -19.60 -1.39 14.63
N CYS A 5 -19.91 -0.45 13.73
CA CYS A 5 -19.22 -0.31 12.45
C CYS A 5 -17.70 -0.05 12.61
N GLY A 6 -17.32 0.86 13.52
CA GLY A 6 -15.92 1.19 13.75
C GLY A 6 -15.12 0.01 14.30
N MET A 7 -15.71 -0.77 15.20
CA MET A 7 -15.14 -2.00 15.73
C MET A 7 -14.91 -3.03 14.62
N TRP A 8 -15.87 -3.20 13.69
CA TRP A 8 -15.72 -4.11 12.55
C TRP A 8 -14.61 -3.67 11.59
N ILE A 9 -14.52 -2.37 11.28
CA ILE A 9 -13.43 -1.81 10.45
C ILE A 9 -12.07 -2.12 11.09
N ASN A 10 -11.92 -1.88 12.40
CA ASN A 10 -10.67 -2.13 13.12
C ASN A 10 -10.30 -3.62 13.12
N VAL A 11 -11.24 -4.51 13.43
CA VAL A 11 -10.99 -5.96 13.45
C VAL A 11 -10.64 -6.48 12.06
N LEU A 12 -11.34 -6.02 11.02
CA LEU A 12 -11.07 -6.40 9.64
C LEU A 12 -9.69 -5.91 9.19
N SER A 13 -9.37 -4.64 9.47
CA SER A 13 -8.06 -4.04 9.18
C SER A 13 -6.91 -4.80 9.84
N HIS A 14 -7.05 -5.16 11.13
CA HIS A 14 -6.06 -5.97 11.83
C HIS A 14 -5.89 -7.36 11.22
N LYS A 15 -7.00 -8.03 10.88
CA LYS A 15 -6.96 -9.38 10.28
C LYS A 15 -6.29 -9.34 8.89
N LEU A 16 -6.61 -8.33 8.09
CA LEU A 16 -5.99 -8.10 6.78
C LEU A 16 -4.49 -7.82 6.92
N LYS A 17 -4.10 -6.86 7.78
CA LYS A 17 -2.68 -6.54 8.04
C LYS A 17 -1.88 -7.76 8.50
N LYS A 18 -2.43 -8.56 9.43
CA LYS A 18 -1.78 -9.79 9.92
C LYS A 18 -1.56 -10.79 8.79
N ARG A 19 -2.57 -11.01 7.94
CA ARG A 19 -2.48 -11.92 6.78
C ARG A 19 -1.43 -11.44 5.79
N MET A 20 -1.47 -10.16 5.43
CA MET A 20 -0.51 -9.57 4.50
C MET A 20 0.94 -9.69 5.01
N ASN A 21 1.17 -9.38 6.29
CA ASN A 21 2.50 -9.53 6.89
C ASN A 21 2.98 -10.98 6.86
N ALA A 22 2.10 -11.95 7.15
CA ALA A 22 2.47 -13.37 7.10
C ALA A 22 2.88 -13.81 5.70
N ASN A 23 2.18 -13.35 4.65
CA ASN A 23 2.52 -13.73 3.29
C ASN A 23 3.81 -13.05 2.77
N MET A 24 4.13 -11.87 3.28
CA MET A 24 5.32 -11.10 2.87
C MET A 24 6.57 -11.41 3.72
N GLN A 25 6.40 -12.17 4.80
CA GLN A 25 7.47 -12.50 5.74
C GLN A 25 8.64 -13.23 5.06
N SER A 26 8.36 -14.14 4.12
CA SER A 26 9.39 -14.86 3.36
C SER A 26 10.21 -13.96 2.44
N LEU A 27 9.64 -12.82 2.03
CA LEU A 27 10.31 -11.80 1.21
C LEU A 27 11.05 -10.76 2.05
N GLY A 28 11.00 -10.86 3.38
CA GLY A 28 11.58 -9.88 4.30
C GLY A 28 10.85 -8.54 4.29
N LEU A 29 9.59 -8.50 3.83
CA LEU A 29 8.79 -7.28 3.70
C LEU A 29 7.62 -7.29 4.68
N THR A 30 7.21 -6.11 5.12
CA THR A 30 5.87 -5.92 5.69
C THR A 30 4.84 -5.83 4.57
N GLY A 31 3.58 -6.13 4.88
CA GLY A 31 2.45 -5.97 3.96
C GLY A 31 2.27 -4.53 3.47
N MET A 32 2.66 -3.53 4.27
CA MET A 32 2.61 -2.14 3.83
C MET A 32 3.75 -1.82 2.86
N GLN A 33 4.99 -2.24 3.16
CA GLN A 33 6.12 -2.04 2.26
C GLN A 33 5.90 -2.69 0.89
N SER A 34 5.30 -3.88 0.86
CA SER A 34 5.01 -4.55 -0.41
C SER A 34 3.98 -3.81 -1.26
N ARG A 35 2.92 -3.26 -0.65
CA ARG A 35 1.95 -2.40 -1.37
C ARG A 35 2.57 -1.11 -1.86
N VAL A 36 3.37 -0.43 -1.03
CA VAL A 36 4.09 0.79 -1.45
C VAL A 36 5.05 0.48 -2.59
N MET A 37 5.77 -0.65 -2.51
CA MET A 37 6.67 -1.08 -3.57
C MET A 37 5.94 -1.29 -4.89
N HIS A 38 4.89 -2.12 -4.88
CA HIS A 38 4.10 -2.40 -6.07
C HIS A 38 3.51 -1.12 -6.67
N TYR A 39 3.03 -0.20 -5.83
CA TYR A 39 2.57 1.11 -6.29
C TYR A 39 3.67 1.92 -7.00
N ILE A 40 4.88 1.99 -6.42
CA ILE A 40 6.01 2.72 -7.02
C ILE A 40 6.38 2.09 -8.37
N LEU A 41 6.49 0.77 -8.45
CA LEU A 41 6.82 0.04 -9.67
C LEU A 41 5.80 0.25 -10.79
N VAL A 42 4.51 0.25 -10.45
CA VAL A 42 3.45 0.51 -11.43
C VAL A 42 3.42 1.98 -11.84
N LYS A 43 3.64 2.91 -10.91
CA LYS A 43 3.52 4.35 -11.21
C LYS A 43 4.75 4.98 -11.82
N CYS A 44 5.94 4.41 -11.62
CA CYS A 44 7.14 4.92 -12.25
C CYS A 44 7.13 4.77 -13.79
N THR A 45 6.28 3.89 -14.35
CA THR A 45 6.09 3.79 -15.81
C THR A 45 5.29 4.96 -16.39
N ASP A 46 4.45 5.61 -15.57
CA ASP A 46 3.65 6.77 -15.97
C ASP A 46 4.42 8.09 -15.78
N GLY A 47 5.42 8.10 -14.89
CA GLY A 47 6.25 9.27 -14.60
C GLY A 47 6.92 9.21 -13.22
N PRO A 48 7.66 10.26 -12.80
CA PRO A 48 8.32 10.28 -11.50
C PRO A 48 7.33 10.18 -10.34
N VAL A 49 7.62 9.29 -9.38
CA VAL A 49 6.82 9.10 -8.16
C VAL A 49 7.50 9.80 -7.00
N PHE A 50 6.73 10.52 -6.18
CA PHE A 50 7.23 11.23 -5.02
C PHE A 50 6.62 10.70 -3.72
N GLN A 51 7.22 11.05 -2.59
CA GLN A 51 6.70 10.69 -1.27
C GLN A 51 5.25 11.18 -1.07
N ARG A 52 4.88 12.36 -1.57
CA ARG A 52 3.50 12.88 -1.47
C ARG A 52 2.47 11.94 -2.12
N ASP A 53 2.88 11.25 -3.17
CA ASP A 53 1.99 10.38 -3.95
C ASP A 53 1.73 9.09 -3.14
N VAL A 54 2.75 8.58 -2.46
CA VAL A 54 2.62 7.47 -1.49
C VAL A 54 1.78 7.90 -0.29
N GLU A 55 1.99 9.10 0.24
CA GLU A 55 1.17 9.66 1.34
C GLU A 55 -0.32 9.68 0.96
N SER A 56 -0.63 10.23 -0.22
CA SER A 56 -2.01 10.34 -0.72
C SER A 56 -2.62 8.99 -1.06
N ALA A 57 -1.89 8.11 -1.76
CA ALA A 57 -2.41 6.81 -2.21
C ALA A 57 -2.77 5.87 -1.05
N PHE A 58 -2.09 6.00 0.08
CA PHE A 58 -2.25 5.10 1.23
C PHE A 58 -2.78 5.79 2.50
N GLY A 59 -3.16 7.07 2.42
CA GLY A 59 -3.64 7.85 3.57
C GLY A 59 -2.63 7.90 4.71
N LEU A 60 -1.34 7.95 4.39
CA LEU A 60 -0.26 7.91 5.38
C LEU A 60 0.11 9.33 5.83
N SER A 61 0.37 9.49 7.12
CA SER A 61 1.02 10.70 7.62
C SER A 61 2.44 10.82 7.03
N ARG A 62 2.94 12.05 6.92
CA ARG A 62 4.31 12.31 6.43
C ARG A 62 5.39 11.56 7.21
N SER A 63 5.25 11.45 8.54
CA SER A 63 6.23 10.74 9.37
C SER A 63 6.18 9.23 9.11
N THR A 64 4.99 8.66 8.96
CA THR A 64 4.81 7.25 8.61
C THR A 64 5.38 6.92 7.24
N ALA A 65 5.07 7.73 6.22
CA ALA A 65 5.60 7.55 4.87
C ALA A 65 7.13 7.66 4.85
N THR A 66 7.69 8.64 5.55
CA THR A 66 9.15 8.78 5.71
C THR A 66 9.78 7.51 6.30
N GLY A 67 9.23 7.00 7.40
CA GLY A 67 9.76 5.79 8.05
C GLY A 67 9.73 4.55 7.16
N ILE A 68 8.62 4.33 6.44
CA ILE A 68 8.49 3.22 5.49
C ILE A 68 9.52 3.34 4.37
N LEU A 69 9.61 4.51 3.75
CA LEU A 69 10.51 4.73 2.62
C LEU A 69 11.99 4.66 3.02
N GLN A 70 12.35 5.14 4.23
CA GLN A 70 13.71 4.99 4.75
C GLN A 70 14.10 3.52 4.95
N LEU A 71 13.18 2.69 5.46
CA LEU A 71 13.44 1.25 5.57
C LEU A 71 13.58 0.60 4.20
N MET A 72 12.71 0.94 3.24
CA MET A 72 12.81 0.43 1.88
C MET A 72 14.13 0.83 1.19
N GLU A 73 14.58 2.07 1.38
CA GLU A 73 15.87 2.54 0.88
C GLU A 73 17.04 1.79 1.55
N LYS A 74 17.02 1.64 2.88
CA LYS A 74 18.00 0.86 3.63
C LYS A 74 18.07 -0.60 3.17
N ASP A 75 16.93 -1.19 2.84
CA ASP A 75 16.83 -2.57 2.37
C ASP A 75 17.18 -2.71 0.86
N GLY A 76 17.60 -1.62 0.21
CA GLY A 76 18.04 -1.60 -1.19
C GLY A 76 16.90 -1.79 -2.18
N LEU A 77 15.67 -1.48 -1.79
CA LEU A 77 14.47 -1.67 -2.59
C LEU A 77 14.16 -0.43 -3.45
N ILE A 78 14.48 0.76 -2.95
CA ILE A 78 14.31 2.02 -3.68
C ILE A 78 15.56 2.90 -3.54
N LEU A 79 15.69 3.86 -4.44
CA LEU A 79 16.61 5.00 -4.34
C LEU A 79 15.81 6.31 -4.33
N ARG A 80 16.38 7.34 -3.70
CA ARG A 80 15.85 8.71 -3.72
C ARG A 80 16.73 9.63 -4.56
N GLU A 81 16.29 9.91 -5.78
CA GLU A 81 17.06 10.70 -6.74
C GLU A 81 16.45 12.09 -6.96
N SER A 82 17.31 13.10 -7.05
CA SER A 82 16.87 14.46 -7.39
C SER A 82 16.39 14.50 -8.83
N VAL A 83 15.23 15.13 -9.06
CA VAL A 83 14.77 15.35 -10.44
C VAL A 83 15.56 16.49 -11.08
N ALA A 84 15.78 16.39 -12.40
CA ALA A 84 16.59 17.36 -13.15
C ALA A 84 16.04 18.80 -13.06
N THR A 85 14.72 18.95 -12.85
CA THR A 85 14.03 20.25 -12.80
C THR A 85 14.12 20.94 -11.44
N ASP A 86 14.29 20.21 -10.34
CA ASP A 86 14.43 20.77 -8.98
C ASP A 86 15.19 19.79 -8.08
N ALA A 87 16.42 20.15 -7.70
CA ALA A 87 17.29 19.32 -6.88
C ALA A 87 16.72 19.00 -5.49
N ARG A 88 15.76 19.80 -5.01
CA ARG A 88 15.09 19.59 -3.71
C ARG A 88 14.00 18.52 -3.78
N LEU A 89 13.51 18.21 -4.98
CA LEU A 89 12.51 17.17 -5.19
C LEU A 89 13.18 15.83 -5.43
N LYS A 90 12.88 14.87 -4.54
CA LYS A 90 13.40 13.50 -4.60
C LYS A 90 12.31 12.55 -5.12
N SER A 91 12.55 11.99 -6.30
CA SER A 91 11.74 10.91 -6.86
C SER A 91 12.17 9.55 -6.28
N LEU A 92 11.21 8.63 -6.21
CA LEU A 92 11.38 7.26 -5.72
C LEU A 92 11.64 6.36 -6.92
N ILE A 93 12.85 5.82 -7.01
CA ILE A 93 13.27 4.95 -8.11
C ILE A 93 13.33 3.51 -7.59
N PRO A 94 12.53 2.57 -8.12
CA PRO A 94 12.64 1.17 -7.75
C PRO A 94 13.96 0.58 -8.26
N THR A 95 14.60 -0.27 -7.47
CA THR A 95 15.84 -0.96 -7.86
C THR A 95 15.56 -2.24 -8.65
N GLU A 96 16.60 -2.84 -9.25
CA GLU A 96 16.49 -4.18 -9.86
C GLU A 96 16.03 -5.23 -8.84
N LYS A 97 16.50 -5.12 -7.59
CA LYS A 97 16.05 -5.98 -6.49
C LYS A 97 14.54 -5.89 -6.28
N ALA A 98 13.97 -4.68 -6.35
CA ALA A 98 12.53 -4.50 -6.26
C ALA A 98 11.78 -5.12 -7.45
N ALA A 99 12.29 -4.93 -8.67
CA ALA A 99 11.69 -5.51 -9.87
C ALA A 99 11.64 -7.05 -9.81
N HIS A 100 12.68 -7.69 -9.28
CA HIS A 100 12.69 -9.16 -9.08
C HIS A 100 11.66 -9.66 -8.07
N LEU A 101 11.27 -8.83 -7.10
CA LEU A 101 10.27 -9.19 -6.09
C LEU A 101 8.84 -8.89 -6.54
N ASP A 102 8.64 -8.05 -7.58
CA ASP A 102 7.33 -7.52 -7.96
C ASP A 102 6.32 -8.62 -8.29
N ALA A 103 6.71 -9.61 -9.10
CA ALA A 103 5.79 -10.70 -9.47
C ALA A 103 5.27 -11.47 -8.24
N GLN A 104 6.14 -11.73 -7.25
CA GLN A 104 5.75 -12.41 -6.02
C GLN A 104 4.89 -11.51 -5.12
N ILE A 105 5.19 -10.21 -5.07
CA ILE A 105 4.40 -9.22 -4.35
C ILE A 105 3.00 -9.11 -4.94
N GLY A 106 2.89 -8.94 -6.27
CA GLY A 106 1.64 -8.83 -7.01
C GLY A 106 0.76 -10.04 -6.80
N GLU A 107 1.32 -11.25 -6.95
CA GLU A 107 0.59 -12.50 -6.71
C GLU A 107 0.05 -12.59 -5.28
N CYS A 108 0.87 -12.26 -4.28
CA CYS A 108 0.41 -12.28 -2.89
C CYS A 108 -0.68 -11.21 -2.61
N ILE A 109 -0.61 -10.04 -3.23
CA ILE A 109 -1.66 -9.01 -3.14
C ILE A 109 -2.95 -9.56 -3.73
N HIS A 110 -2.91 -10.14 -4.93
CA HIS A 110 -4.06 -10.73 -5.62
C HIS A 110 -4.70 -11.84 -4.79
N GLN A 111 -3.91 -12.81 -4.32
CA GLN A 111 -4.41 -13.91 -3.47
C GLN A 111 -5.04 -13.42 -2.16
N THR A 112 -4.53 -12.33 -1.60
CA THR A 112 -5.11 -11.73 -0.39
C THR A 112 -6.46 -11.08 -0.70
N GLU A 113 -6.56 -10.37 -1.81
CA GLU A 113 -7.80 -9.73 -2.27
C GLU A 113 -8.88 -10.76 -2.62
N GLU A 114 -8.52 -11.82 -3.34
CA GLU A 114 -9.43 -12.94 -3.64
C GLU A 114 -9.95 -13.59 -2.35
N ARG A 115 -9.09 -13.79 -1.35
CA ARG A 115 -9.50 -14.35 -0.06
C ARG A 115 -10.41 -13.40 0.72
N LEU A 116 -10.13 -12.11 0.67
CA LEU A 116 -10.89 -11.07 1.36
C LEU A 116 -12.32 -10.97 0.78
N THR A 117 -12.44 -11.13 -0.53
CA THR A 117 -13.69 -10.98 -1.28
C THR A 117 -14.42 -12.30 -1.56
N HIS A 118 -13.80 -13.44 -1.23
CA HIS A 118 -14.37 -14.78 -1.46
C HIS A 118 -15.77 -14.92 -0.85
N GLY A 119 -16.74 -15.28 -1.70
CA GLY A 119 -18.14 -15.48 -1.32
C GLY A 119 -18.99 -14.21 -1.39
N LEU A 120 -18.43 -13.06 -1.76
CA LEU A 120 -19.17 -11.85 -2.07
C LEU A 120 -19.55 -11.81 -3.56
N SER A 121 -20.79 -11.42 -3.85
CA SER A 121 -21.18 -11.05 -5.20
C SER A 121 -20.55 -9.72 -5.62
N SER A 122 -20.44 -9.48 -6.93
CA SER A 122 -19.95 -8.21 -7.46
C SER A 122 -20.77 -7.01 -6.97
N ALA A 123 -22.09 -7.18 -6.79
CA ALA A 123 -22.96 -6.13 -6.27
C ALA A 123 -22.67 -5.81 -4.79
N GLN A 124 -22.46 -6.83 -3.95
CA GLN A 124 -22.09 -6.62 -2.54
C GLN A 124 -20.73 -5.94 -2.41
N LEU A 125 -19.75 -6.35 -3.23
CA LEU A 125 -18.43 -5.74 -3.23
C LEU A 125 -18.50 -4.27 -3.68
N ALA A 126 -19.22 -3.98 -4.77
CA ALA A 126 -19.40 -2.60 -5.25
C ALA A 126 -20.06 -1.72 -4.18
N LEU A 127 -21.12 -2.20 -3.54
CA LEU A 127 -21.80 -1.48 -2.46
C LEU A 127 -20.87 -1.24 -1.26
N PHE A 128 -20.07 -2.24 -0.88
CA PHE A 128 -19.10 -2.09 0.20
C PHE A 128 -18.07 -1.00 -0.12
N LEU A 129 -17.50 -1.00 -1.33
CA LEU A 129 -16.51 -0.01 -1.75
C LEU A 129 -17.11 1.41 -1.78
N GLU A 130 -18.33 1.57 -2.30
CA GLU A 130 -19.04 2.85 -2.28
C GLU A 130 -19.29 3.33 -0.85
N THR A 131 -19.76 2.44 0.02
CA THR A 131 -20.04 2.74 1.43
C THR A 131 -18.76 3.14 2.17
N ALA A 132 -17.67 2.40 1.97
CA ALA A 132 -16.37 2.69 2.57
C ALA A 132 -15.83 4.06 2.10
N ALA A 133 -15.95 4.38 0.82
CA ALA A 133 -15.56 5.69 0.29
C ALA A 133 -16.38 6.83 0.90
N ARG A 134 -17.69 6.61 1.10
CA ARG A 134 -18.56 7.58 1.80
C ARG A 134 -18.14 7.79 3.25
N MET A 135 -17.86 6.69 3.98
CA MET A 135 -17.39 6.74 5.36
C MET A 135 -16.07 7.47 5.48
N TYR A 136 -15.12 7.21 4.56
CA TYR A 136 -13.84 7.92 4.49
C TYR A 136 -14.05 9.43 4.35
N ALA A 137 -14.84 9.87 3.37
CA ALA A 137 -15.13 11.29 3.14
C ALA A 137 -15.89 11.98 4.31
N ASN A 138 -16.55 11.22 5.17
CA ASN A 138 -17.21 11.77 6.37
C ASN A 138 -16.21 12.08 7.49
N LEU A 139 -15.04 11.40 7.53
CA LEU A 139 -14.03 11.58 8.57
C LEU A 139 -13.04 12.72 8.26
N ASP A 140 -12.95 13.14 7.00
CA ASP A 140 -12.15 14.29 6.57
C ASP A 140 -12.90 15.64 6.67
N ARG A 141 -14.14 15.63 7.19
CA ARG A 141 -14.95 16.82 7.49
C ARG A 141 -14.72 17.30 8.91
#